data_AF-A0A0C1NCU7-F1
#
_entry.id   AF-A0A0C1NCU7-F1
#
_cell.length_a   1.000
_cell.length_b   1.000
_cell.length_c   1.000
_cell.angle_alpha   90.00
_cell.angle_beta   90.00
_cell.angle_gamma   90.00
#
_symmetry.space_group_name_H-M   'P 1'
#
loop_
_entity.id
_entity.type
_entity.pdbx_description
1 polymer ?
#
loop_
_entity_poly.entity_id
_entity_poly.type
_entity_poly.pdbx_seq_one_letter_code
_entity_poly.pdbx_strand_id
1 'polypeptide(L)'
;MFARRLKFTLLTSFALLPLLASCASKTPLTEQQQIYAGKWVASDGTFVHIFLDGSGALKTSNSEVTGGSTTLTKDTLKIGLGPIERTFKITQPPQEKNGKFTIQLDKITYTKQELDINNSSTTTVTSQASEKSQNIRELESTIKTVLMDAVGKLDSIDCPSNFNIKAGNSFECPASIDNTPFKVKVTFKDDRGRLSWSTKGLLILTKVEDFIVQGFKQRGITAKADCGSSQKKYRVAIAQDTFQCKTADSKGNVKTLKITVKDNEGNLHISS
;
A
#
# COMPACT_ATOMS: atom_id res chain seq x y z
N MET A 1 16.67 69.18 -42.69
CA MET A 1 16.06 69.15 -41.35
C MET A 1 15.37 67.81 -41.16
N PHE A 2 15.75 67.08 -40.08
CA PHE A 2 15.05 65.97 -39.39
C PHE A 2 14.45 64.80 -40.21
N ALA A 3 14.59 63.51 -39.87
CA ALA A 3 15.37 62.77 -38.89
C ALA A 3 15.21 61.27 -39.24
N ARG A 4 16.30 60.51 -39.08
CA ARG A 4 16.34 59.03 -39.14
C ARG A 4 15.36 58.42 -38.14
N ARG A 5 14.63 57.37 -38.53
CA ARG A 5 14.10 56.38 -37.59
C ARG A 5 14.65 55.00 -37.91
N LEU A 6 15.65 54.63 -37.11
CA LEU A 6 16.29 53.33 -37.03
C LEU A 6 15.26 52.34 -36.44
N LYS A 7 14.82 51.35 -37.22
CA LYS A 7 13.96 50.27 -36.71
C LYS A 7 14.85 49.24 -36.01
N PHE A 8 14.86 49.29 -34.68
CA PHE A 8 15.53 48.32 -33.82
C PHE A 8 14.61 47.09 -33.67
N THR A 9 14.81 46.08 -34.50
CA THR A 9 14.07 44.81 -34.40
C THR A 9 14.75 43.96 -33.31
N LEU A 10 14.23 44.04 -32.09
CA LEU A 10 14.66 43.22 -30.96
C LEU A 10 14.02 41.82 -31.10
N LEU A 11 14.77 40.87 -31.68
CA LEU A 11 14.42 39.45 -31.66
C LEU A 11 14.77 38.87 -30.29
N THR A 12 13.81 38.94 -29.35
CA THR A 12 13.89 38.22 -28.07
C THR A 12 13.57 36.74 -28.30
N SER A 13 14.62 35.97 -28.56
CA SER A 13 14.59 34.50 -28.57
C SER A 13 14.33 33.99 -27.14
N PHE A 14 13.06 33.73 -26.81
CA PHE A 14 12.64 33.11 -25.56
C PHE A 14 13.05 31.63 -25.60
N ALA A 15 14.25 31.33 -25.08
CA ALA A 15 14.70 29.96 -24.87
C ALA A 15 13.79 29.30 -23.83
N LEU A 16 12.83 28.51 -24.30
CA LEU A 16 11.95 27.69 -23.48
C LEU A 16 12.79 26.54 -22.88
N LEU A 17 13.38 26.77 -21.71
CA LEU A 17 14.06 25.70 -20.97
C LEU A 17 13.05 24.64 -20.55
N PRO A 18 13.24 23.36 -20.93
CA PRO A 18 12.43 22.27 -20.41
C PRO A 18 12.75 22.07 -18.92
N LEU A 19 11.77 22.38 -18.07
CA LEU A 19 11.80 22.01 -16.65
C LEU A 19 11.68 20.48 -16.55
N LEU A 20 12.82 19.80 -16.50
CA LEU A 20 12.89 18.39 -16.12
C LEU A 20 12.45 18.27 -14.66
N ALA A 21 11.17 17.98 -14.43
CA ALA A 21 10.67 17.54 -13.14
C ALA A 21 11.34 16.20 -12.82
N SER A 22 12.46 16.23 -12.10
CA SER A 22 13.09 15.03 -11.59
C SER A 22 12.17 14.43 -10.52
N CYS A 23 11.34 13.47 -10.91
CA CYS A 23 10.74 12.54 -9.97
C CYS A 23 11.89 11.82 -9.28
N ALA A 24 12.30 12.29 -8.10
CA ALA A 24 13.33 11.66 -7.29
C ALA A 24 12.94 10.19 -7.10
N SER A 25 13.69 9.30 -7.74
CA SER A 25 13.42 7.87 -7.73
C SER A 25 13.65 7.32 -6.32
N LYS A 26 12.56 6.90 -5.65
CA LYS A 26 12.62 6.25 -4.34
C LYS A 26 13.32 4.90 -4.48
N THR A 27 14.37 4.70 -3.69
CA THR A 27 15.11 3.44 -3.64
C THR A 27 14.72 2.71 -2.36
N PRO A 28 14.05 1.56 -2.44
CA PRO A 28 13.65 0.78 -1.27
C PRO A 28 14.82 0.47 -0.33
N LEU A 29 14.53 0.35 0.96
CA LEU A 29 15.54 0.01 1.96
C LEU A 29 16.04 -1.42 1.73
N THR A 30 17.36 -1.63 1.83
CA THR A 30 17.95 -2.97 1.87
C THR A 30 17.59 -3.69 3.18
N GLU A 31 17.73 -5.02 3.24
CA GLU A 31 17.44 -5.82 4.44
C GLU A 31 18.14 -5.29 5.70
N GLN A 32 19.41 -4.89 5.56
CA GLN A 32 20.22 -4.30 6.65
C GLN A 32 19.71 -2.92 7.09
N GLN A 33 19.03 -2.20 6.21
CA GLN A 33 18.49 -0.87 6.45
C GLN A 33 17.09 -0.91 7.05
N GLN A 34 16.37 -2.03 6.97
CA GLN A 34 15.00 -2.14 7.47
C GLN A 34 14.88 -1.85 8.98
N ILE A 35 15.95 -2.03 9.76
CA ILE A 35 15.99 -1.65 11.19
C ILE A 35 15.75 -0.14 11.42
N TYR A 36 16.01 0.69 10.40
CA TYR A 36 15.75 2.13 10.43
C TYR A 36 14.30 2.48 10.11
N ALA A 37 13.51 1.57 9.56
CA ALA A 37 12.12 1.84 9.20
C ALA A 37 11.25 2.10 10.44
N GLY A 38 10.32 3.06 10.31
CA GLY A 38 9.41 3.51 11.36
C GLY A 38 9.55 5.00 11.66
N LYS A 39 8.70 5.49 12.59
CA LYS A 39 8.72 6.87 13.06
C LYS A 39 9.59 7.01 14.29
N TRP A 40 10.51 7.96 14.26
CA TRP A 40 11.47 8.26 15.32
C TRP A 40 11.23 9.68 15.79
N VAL A 41 11.06 9.87 17.10
CA VAL A 41 10.65 11.14 17.71
C VAL A 41 11.67 11.55 18.76
N ALA A 42 12.15 12.80 18.67
CA ALA A 42 13.02 13.41 19.68
C ALA A 42 12.19 14.06 20.79
N SER A 43 12.84 14.44 21.89
CA SER A 43 12.18 15.01 23.08
C SER A 43 11.47 16.35 22.84
N ASP A 44 11.85 17.08 21.78
CA ASP A 44 11.27 18.36 21.37
C ASP A 44 10.08 18.21 20.40
N GLY A 45 9.68 16.98 20.07
CA GLY A 45 8.61 16.68 19.11
C GLY A 45 9.03 16.67 17.64
N THR A 46 10.31 16.95 17.35
CA THR A 46 10.90 16.72 16.02
C THR A 46 10.80 15.23 15.68
N PHE A 47 10.43 14.90 14.45
CA PHE A 47 10.38 13.50 14.01
C PHE A 47 10.97 13.27 12.63
N VAL A 48 11.43 12.04 12.41
CA VAL A 48 11.68 11.47 11.09
C VAL A 48 10.90 10.16 10.97
N HIS A 49 10.28 9.92 9.82
CA HIS A 49 9.61 8.68 9.50
C HIS A 49 10.27 8.11 8.26
N ILE A 50 10.85 6.92 8.38
CA ILE A 50 11.51 6.21 7.30
C ILE A 50 10.60 5.06 6.88
N PHE A 51 10.15 5.05 5.63
CA PHE A 51 9.30 4.00 5.08
C PHE A 51 10.16 2.94 4.38
N LEU A 52 9.67 1.70 4.33
CA LEU A 52 10.36 0.58 3.68
C LEU A 52 10.57 0.81 2.17
N ASP A 53 9.67 1.58 1.54
CA ASP A 53 9.74 1.90 0.10
C ASP A 53 10.84 2.91 -0.26
N GLY A 54 11.63 3.36 0.73
CA GLY A 54 12.65 4.38 0.53
C GLY A 54 12.11 5.79 0.50
N SER A 55 10.84 6.01 0.88
CA SER A 55 10.33 7.34 1.16
C SER A 55 10.57 7.74 2.61
N GLY A 56 10.38 9.02 2.89
CA GLY A 56 10.49 9.56 4.23
C GLY A 56 9.62 10.78 4.45
N ALA A 57 9.32 11.02 5.72
CA ALA A 57 8.75 12.26 6.20
C ALA A 57 9.61 12.80 7.34
N LEU A 58 9.64 14.12 7.51
CA LEU A 58 10.30 14.75 8.64
C LEU A 58 9.52 15.98 9.07
N LYS A 59 9.58 16.28 10.37
CA LYS A 59 9.11 17.52 10.95
C LYS A 59 10.15 18.03 11.93
N THR A 60 10.54 19.27 11.76
CA THR A 60 11.42 20.05 12.63
C THR A 60 10.67 21.29 13.12
N SER A 61 11.27 22.11 13.97
CA SER A 61 10.67 23.37 14.43
C SER A 61 10.28 24.34 13.30
N ASN A 62 10.99 24.31 12.16
CA ASN A 62 10.82 25.29 11.08
C ASN A 62 10.44 24.68 9.72
N SER A 63 10.37 23.36 9.61
CA SER A 63 10.14 22.69 8.31
C SER A 63 9.50 21.33 8.46
N GLU A 64 8.63 20.99 7.50
CA GLU A 64 7.96 19.71 7.37
C GLU A 64 8.10 19.22 5.92
N VAL A 65 8.43 17.94 5.75
CA VAL A 65 8.51 17.27 4.45
C VAL A 65 7.72 15.97 4.57
N THR A 66 6.79 15.73 3.64
CA THR A 66 5.99 14.49 3.59
C THR A 66 6.15 13.84 2.23
N GLY A 67 6.50 12.54 2.22
CA GLY A 67 6.60 11.75 0.98
C GLY A 67 7.88 11.97 0.16
N GLY A 68 8.91 12.58 0.75
CA GLY A 68 10.23 12.75 0.14
C GLY A 68 10.96 11.41 -0.07
N SER A 69 12.06 11.42 -0.82
CA SER A 69 12.98 10.28 -0.90
C SER A 69 13.87 10.23 0.33
N THR A 70 14.11 9.01 0.84
CA THR A 70 15.08 8.72 1.90
C THR A 70 16.33 8.11 1.27
N THR A 71 17.50 8.68 1.55
CA THR A 71 18.79 8.04 1.28
C THR A 71 19.44 7.69 2.61
N LEU A 72 19.80 6.42 2.77
CA LEU A 72 20.42 5.92 3.99
C LEU A 72 21.78 5.32 3.65
N THR A 73 22.81 5.75 4.36
CA THR A 73 24.16 5.20 4.32
C THR A 73 24.57 4.74 5.72
N LYS A 74 25.83 4.34 5.91
CA LYS A 74 26.33 3.89 7.22
C LYS A 74 26.26 5.00 8.29
N ASP A 75 26.45 6.25 7.89
CA ASP A 75 26.62 7.38 8.80
C ASP A 75 25.70 8.57 8.49
N THR A 76 24.84 8.45 7.47
CA THR A 76 24.02 9.56 6.99
C THR A 76 22.61 9.10 6.66
N LEU A 77 21.62 9.84 7.17
CA LEU A 77 20.21 9.76 6.79
C LEU A 77 19.81 11.06 6.09
N LYS A 78 19.30 10.97 4.87
CA LYS A 78 18.84 12.12 4.10
C LYS A 78 17.37 11.94 3.74
N ILE A 79 16.53 12.94 4.01
CA ILE A 79 15.10 12.93 3.66
C ILE A 79 14.78 14.26 2.96
N GLY A 80 14.18 14.20 1.78
CA GLY A 80 13.88 15.41 1.02
C GLY A 80 13.04 15.20 -0.24
N LEU A 81 12.51 16.29 -0.77
CA LEU A 81 11.80 16.33 -2.04
C LEU A 81 12.42 17.42 -2.92
N GLY A 82 13.23 17.02 -3.90
CA GLY A 82 13.93 17.96 -4.79
C GLY A 82 14.91 18.87 -4.02
N PRO A 83 14.87 20.20 -4.19
CA PRO A 83 15.80 21.12 -3.54
C PRO A 83 15.56 21.27 -2.03
N ILE A 84 14.45 20.74 -1.51
CA ILE A 84 14.10 20.81 -0.09
C ILE A 84 14.47 19.48 0.55
N GLU A 85 15.66 19.41 1.12
CA GLU A 85 16.21 18.22 1.74
C GLU A 85 16.86 18.51 3.09
N ARG A 86 16.85 17.51 3.96
CA ARG A 86 17.58 17.51 5.22
C ARG A 86 18.47 16.29 5.29
N THR A 87 19.69 16.52 5.76
CA THR A 87 20.70 15.50 5.98
C THR A 87 21.02 15.46 7.46
N PHE A 88 20.94 14.28 8.06
CA PHE A 88 21.25 13.99 9.44
C PHE A 88 22.46 13.06 9.49
N LYS A 89 23.37 13.29 10.44
CA LYS A 89 24.46 12.38 10.73
C LYS A 89 23.99 11.30 11.70
N ILE A 90 24.09 10.03 11.32
CA ILE A 90 23.80 8.90 12.20
C ILE A 90 24.99 8.73 13.15
N THR A 91 24.90 9.34 14.33
CA THR A 91 25.97 9.25 15.35
C THR A 91 25.86 7.98 16.18
N GLN A 92 24.68 7.36 16.21
CA GLN A 92 24.46 6.04 16.80
C GLN A 92 23.37 5.31 16.01
N PRO A 93 23.64 4.12 15.44
CA PRO A 93 22.64 3.37 14.70
C PRO A 93 21.52 2.86 15.64
N PRO A 94 20.35 2.50 15.07
CA PRO A 94 19.24 1.91 15.81
C PRO A 94 19.70 0.80 16.74
N GLN A 95 19.38 0.94 18.02
CA GLN A 95 19.64 -0.07 19.02
C GLN A 95 18.57 -0.06 20.10
N GLU A 96 18.31 -1.23 20.64
CA GLU A 96 17.43 -1.40 21.78
C GLU A 96 18.20 -1.09 23.07
N LYS A 97 17.65 -0.18 23.88
CA LYS A 97 18.13 0.14 25.22
C LYS A 97 16.95 0.18 26.15
N ASN A 98 16.97 -0.63 27.21
CA ASN A 98 15.90 -0.69 28.21
C ASN A 98 14.51 -0.90 27.58
N GLY A 99 14.41 -1.80 26.58
CA GLY A 99 13.17 -2.10 25.88
C GLY A 99 12.68 -1.02 24.91
N LYS A 100 13.49 0.03 24.65
CA LYS A 100 13.16 1.09 23.71
C LYS A 100 14.15 1.11 22.56
N PHE A 101 13.63 1.16 21.33
CA PHE A 101 14.46 1.40 20.15
C PHE A 101 14.87 2.87 20.11
N THR A 102 16.17 3.11 20.03
CA THR A 102 16.75 4.45 19.95
C THR A 102 17.72 4.57 18.79
N ILE A 103 17.77 5.73 18.18
CA ILE A 103 18.76 6.13 17.18
C ILE A 103 19.29 7.52 17.58
N GLN A 104 20.56 7.82 17.31
CA GLN A 104 21.03 9.20 17.41
C GLN A 104 21.30 9.78 16.03
N LEU A 105 20.64 10.90 15.76
CA LEU A 105 20.79 11.72 14.57
C LEU A 105 21.32 13.08 15.02
N ASP A 106 22.48 13.50 14.51
CA ASP A 106 23.18 14.72 14.90
C ASP A 106 23.40 14.84 16.43
N LYS A 107 23.70 13.71 17.09
CA LYS A 107 23.83 13.59 18.57
C LYS A 107 22.54 13.83 19.34
N ILE A 108 21.40 13.95 18.66
CA ILE A 108 20.08 14.03 19.27
C ILE A 108 19.51 12.61 19.31
N THR A 109 19.05 12.18 20.49
CA THR A 109 18.40 10.87 20.67
C THR A 109 16.96 10.94 20.18
N TYR A 110 16.63 10.07 19.24
CA TYR A 110 15.26 9.81 18.83
C TYR A 110 14.85 8.44 19.36
N THR A 111 13.64 8.37 19.90
CA THR A 111 13.02 7.11 20.31
C THR A 111 12.04 6.69 19.23
N LYS A 112 12.05 5.42 18.86
CA LYS A 112 11.04 4.89 17.93
C LYS A 112 9.68 5.09 18.58
N GLN A 113 8.80 5.84 17.93
CA GLN A 113 7.43 6.00 18.38
C GLN A 113 6.76 4.65 18.20
N GLU A 114 6.63 3.95 19.32
CA GLU A 114 5.70 2.86 19.46
C GLU A 114 4.31 3.45 19.22
N LEU A 115 3.58 2.91 18.24
CA LEU A 115 2.24 3.41 17.97
C LEU A 115 1.39 3.04 19.19
N ASP A 116 1.15 4.02 20.06
CA ASP A 116 0.26 3.90 21.22
C ASP A 116 -1.13 3.50 20.72
N ILE A 117 -1.38 2.20 20.66
CA ILE A 117 -2.70 1.63 20.53
C ILE A 117 -3.31 1.79 21.92
N ASN A 118 -4.10 2.85 22.08
CA ASN A 118 -4.94 3.20 23.24
C ASN A 118 -4.38 4.31 24.13
N ASN A 119 -5.08 5.44 24.11
CA ASN A 119 -5.44 6.14 25.34
C ASN A 119 -6.18 5.16 26.28
N SER A 120 -5.44 4.35 27.03
CA SER A 120 -5.84 3.82 28.33
C SER A 120 -4.60 3.29 29.05
N SER A 121 -4.21 4.01 30.09
CA SER A 121 -3.10 3.76 30.99
C SER A 121 -3.14 2.33 31.56
N THR A 122 -2.01 1.63 31.62
CA THR A 122 -1.32 1.19 32.86
C THR A 122 -0.20 0.18 32.55
N THR A 123 0.96 0.51 33.11
CA THR A 123 2.23 -0.17 33.39
C THR A 123 2.24 -1.71 33.58
N THR A 124 3.31 -2.37 33.08
CA THR A 124 3.98 -3.63 33.56
C THR A 124 3.11 -4.90 33.64
N VAL A 125 3.47 -6.13 33.21
CA VAL A 125 4.67 -6.98 33.43
C VAL A 125 4.57 -8.22 32.48
N THR A 126 5.69 -8.68 31.92
CA THR A 126 6.12 -10.10 31.70
C THR A 126 5.36 -11.10 30.80
N SER A 127 6.10 -11.49 29.74
CA SER A 127 6.35 -12.82 29.15
C SER A 127 5.27 -13.64 28.40
N GLN A 128 5.66 -13.98 27.16
CA GLN A 128 5.42 -15.22 26.41
C GLN A 128 4.01 -15.52 25.85
N ALA A 129 3.80 -15.10 24.59
CA ALA A 129 3.26 -15.91 23.49
C ALA A 129 3.36 -15.09 22.19
N SER A 130 4.03 -15.61 21.16
CA SER A 130 4.40 -14.99 19.88
C SER A 130 3.70 -13.66 19.55
N GLU A 131 4.28 -12.54 19.98
CA GLU A 131 3.73 -11.23 19.63
C GLU A 131 3.98 -10.97 18.14
N LYS A 132 2.90 -11.04 17.38
CA LYS A 132 2.82 -10.62 15.99
C LYS A 132 3.47 -9.24 15.85
N SER A 133 4.58 -9.16 15.12
CA SER A 133 5.36 -7.92 14.98
C SER A 133 4.48 -6.78 14.43
N GLN A 134 4.81 -5.52 14.77
CA GLN A 134 4.00 -4.35 14.37
C GLN A 134 3.76 -4.28 12.85
N ASN A 135 4.76 -4.63 12.05
CA ASN A 135 4.65 -4.69 10.58
C ASN A 135 3.55 -5.65 10.12
N ILE A 136 3.33 -6.74 10.86
CA ILE A 136 2.30 -7.73 10.55
C ILE A 136 0.92 -7.21 10.95
N ARG A 137 0.81 -6.51 12.08
CA ARG A 137 -0.44 -5.87 12.51
C ARG A 137 -0.87 -4.78 11.53
N GLU A 138 0.07 -4.00 11.00
CA GLU A 138 -0.19 -2.98 9.99
C GLU A 138 -0.61 -3.60 8.64
N LEU A 139 0.08 -4.67 8.23
CA LEU A 139 -0.28 -5.44 7.05
C LEU A 139 -1.69 -6.04 7.17
N GLU A 140 -2.00 -6.66 8.30
CA GLU A 140 -3.31 -7.23 8.58
C GLU A 140 -4.41 -6.16 8.59
N SER A 141 -4.15 -5.01 9.21
CA SER A 141 -5.06 -3.86 9.18
C SER A 141 -5.33 -3.39 7.76
N THR A 142 -4.29 -3.30 6.93
CA THR A 142 -4.41 -2.93 5.51
C THR A 142 -5.26 -3.94 4.75
N ILE A 143 -5.01 -5.23 4.93
CA ILE A 143 -5.78 -6.31 4.29
C ILE A 143 -7.24 -6.28 4.78
N LYS A 144 -7.46 -6.06 6.08
CA LYS A 144 -8.78 -5.92 6.68
C LYS A 144 -9.57 -4.79 6.03
N THR A 145 -8.99 -3.59 5.90
CA THR A 145 -9.64 -2.45 5.25
C THR A 145 -10.02 -2.75 3.80
N VAL A 146 -9.07 -3.30 3.03
CA VAL A 146 -9.31 -3.61 1.61
C VAL A 146 -10.36 -4.71 1.42
N LEU A 147 -10.37 -5.71 2.30
CA LEU A 147 -11.42 -6.74 2.29
C LEU A 147 -12.78 -6.15 2.69
N MET A 148 -12.85 -5.37 3.77
CA MET A 148 -14.09 -4.75 4.21
C MET A 148 -14.72 -3.87 3.13
N ASP A 149 -13.92 -3.14 2.36
CA ASP A 149 -14.43 -2.38 1.21
C ASP A 149 -15.05 -3.31 0.14
N ALA A 150 -14.33 -4.38 -0.19
CA ALA A 150 -14.72 -5.34 -1.22
C ALA A 150 -15.94 -6.19 -0.85
N VAL A 151 -16.05 -6.66 0.40
CA VAL A 151 -17.11 -7.59 0.86
C VAL A 151 -18.15 -6.94 1.77
N GLY A 152 -17.93 -5.70 2.21
CA GLY A 152 -18.85 -4.91 3.04
C GLY A 152 -18.78 -5.18 4.54
N LYS A 153 -18.40 -6.41 4.94
CA LYS A 153 -18.23 -6.81 6.34
C LYS A 153 -17.19 -7.91 6.46
N LEU A 154 -16.56 -8.00 7.63
CA LEU A 154 -15.56 -9.02 7.94
C LEU A 154 -15.60 -9.31 9.44
N ASP A 155 -15.76 -10.57 9.84
CA ASP A 155 -15.84 -10.94 11.26
C ASP A 155 -14.43 -11.06 11.84
N SER A 156 -13.55 -11.79 11.14
CA SER A 156 -12.17 -12.00 11.57
C SER A 156 -11.23 -12.12 10.37
N ILE A 157 -9.97 -11.75 10.60
CA ILE A 157 -8.83 -12.09 9.76
C ILE A 157 -7.65 -12.30 10.69
N ASP A 158 -6.89 -13.35 10.44
CA ASP A 158 -5.68 -13.66 11.20
C ASP A 158 -4.58 -14.04 10.21
N CYS A 159 -3.57 -13.19 10.07
CA CYS A 159 -2.40 -13.50 9.25
C CYS A 159 -1.32 -14.23 10.06
N PRO A 160 -0.44 -15.05 9.45
CA PRO A 160 0.68 -15.66 10.17
C PRO A 160 1.62 -14.60 10.78
N SER A 161 2.20 -14.92 11.94
CA SER A 161 3.11 -14.04 12.69
C SER A 161 4.55 -14.02 12.15
N ASN A 162 4.84 -14.79 11.11
CA ASN A 162 6.11 -14.82 10.42
C ASN A 162 5.92 -15.03 8.91
N PHE A 163 6.41 -14.08 8.12
CA PHE A 163 6.54 -14.24 6.66
C PHE A 163 7.73 -13.42 6.17
N ASN A 164 8.31 -13.87 5.06
CA ASN A 164 9.43 -13.19 4.43
C ASN A 164 8.89 -12.26 3.33
N ILE A 165 9.14 -10.96 3.46
CA ILE A 165 8.79 -9.95 2.46
C ILE A 165 9.80 -10.04 1.32
N LYS A 166 9.46 -10.86 0.33
CA LYS A 166 10.22 -11.02 -0.90
C LYS A 166 9.27 -11.14 -2.08
N ALA A 167 9.64 -10.55 -3.21
CA ALA A 167 8.92 -10.67 -4.47
C ALA A 167 8.59 -12.13 -4.78
N GLY A 168 7.32 -12.41 -5.07
CA GLY A 168 6.80 -13.74 -5.35
C GLY A 168 6.42 -14.56 -4.11
N ASN A 169 6.88 -14.19 -2.91
CA ASN A 169 6.44 -14.87 -1.70
C ASN A 169 4.95 -14.65 -1.46
N SER A 170 4.28 -15.68 -0.96
CA SER A 170 2.87 -15.62 -0.60
C SER A 170 2.60 -16.33 0.71
N PHE A 171 1.61 -15.85 1.45
CA PHE A 171 1.09 -16.46 2.66
C PHE A 171 -0.43 -16.40 2.65
N GLU A 172 -1.08 -17.21 3.47
CA GLU A 172 -2.54 -17.26 3.59
C GLU A 172 -2.97 -16.74 4.96
N CYS A 173 -3.90 -15.78 5.00
CA CYS A 173 -4.58 -15.36 6.22
C CYS A 173 -5.94 -16.06 6.30
N PRO A 174 -6.18 -16.93 7.28
CA PRO A 174 -7.53 -17.32 7.69
C PRO A 174 -8.42 -16.09 7.92
N ALA A 175 -9.66 -16.14 7.44
CA ALA A 175 -10.65 -15.10 7.64
C ALA A 175 -12.07 -15.68 7.72
N SER A 176 -13.02 -14.91 8.23
CA SER A 176 -14.43 -15.32 8.30
C SER A 176 -15.40 -14.17 8.05
N ILE A 177 -16.52 -14.47 7.38
CA ILE A 177 -17.67 -13.58 7.19
C ILE A 177 -18.95 -14.38 7.41
N ASP A 178 -19.86 -13.88 8.24
CA ASP A 178 -21.08 -14.61 8.65
C ASP A 178 -20.78 -16.03 9.13
N ASN A 179 -19.74 -16.18 9.96
CA ASN A 179 -19.23 -17.49 10.42
C ASN A 179 -18.81 -18.44 9.29
N THR A 180 -18.68 -17.96 8.06
CA THR A 180 -18.19 -18.76 6.93
C THR A 180 -16.68 -18.57 6.81
N PRO A 181 -15.86 -19.60 7.05
CA PRO A 181 -14.42 -19.50 6.94
C PRO A 181 -13.99 -19.45 5.47
N PHE A 182 -13.00 -18.62 5.19
CA PHE A 182 -12.33 -18.55 3.89
C PHE A 182 -10.85 -18.19 4.12
N LYS A 183 -10.05 -18.21 3.05
CA LYS A 183 -8.64 -17.82 3.13
C LYS A 183 -8.33 -16.66 2.22
N VAL A 184 -7.45 -15.78 2.65
CA VAL A 184 -6.93 -14.67 1.85
C VAL A 184 -5.48 -14.97 1.51
N LYS A 185 -5.20 -15.28 0.24
CA LYS A 185 -3.83 -15.44 -0.24
C LYS A 185 -3.25 -14.07 -0.53
N VAL A 186 -2.24 -13.68 0.22
CA VAL A 186 -1.47 -12.45 0.03
C VAL A 186 -0.19 -12.80 -0.69
N THR A 187 0.16 -12.06 -1.74
CA THR A 187 1.38 -12.25 -2.53
C THR A 187 2.13 -10.93 -2.66
N PHE A 188 3.39 -10.92 -2.29
CA PHE A 188 4.25 -9.75 -2.50
C PHE A 188 4.63 -9.68 -3.98
N LYS A 189 4.19 -8.62 -4.66
CA LYS A 189 4.54 -8.36 -6.07
C LYS A 189 6.00 -7.93 -6.22
N ASP A 190 6.56 -7.35 -5.17
CA ASP A 190 7.95 -6.95 -5.10
C ASP A 190 8.46 -6.87 -3.65
N ASP A 191 9.76 -6.63 -3.52
CA ASP A 191 10.43 -6.39 -2.24
C ASP A 191 10.07 -5.02 -1.62
N ARG A 192 9.20 -4.22 -2.29
CA ARG A 192 8.72 -2.91 -1.82
C ARG A 192 7.43 -3.02 -1.01
N GLY A 193 6.96 -4.23 -0.76
CA GLY A 193 5.71 -4.48 -0.05
C GLY A 193 4.46 -4.17 -0.88
N ARG A 194 4.56 -4.04 -2.23
CA ARG A 194 3.33 -4.00 -3.05
C ARG A 194 2.69 -5.37 -3.03
N LEU A 195 1.39 -5.41 -2.74
CA LEU A 195 0.66 -6.66 -2.55
C LEU A 195 -0.29 -6.93 -3.70
N SER A 196 -0.43 -8.21 -4.02
CA SER A 196 -1.63 -8.77 -4.64
C SER A 196 -2.35 -9.61 -3.61
N TRP A 197 -3.66 -9.67 -3.67
CA TRP A 197 -4.42 -10.58 -2.84
C TRP A 197 -5.56 -11.23 -3.62
N SER A 198 -5.87 -12.47 -3.25
CA SER A 198 -7.02 -13.22 -3.73
C SER A 198 -7.68 -13.96 -2.58
N THR A 199 -8.92 -14.38 -2.75
CA THR A 199 -9.67 -15.16 -1.78
C THR A 199 -9.82 -16.59 -2.28
N LYS A 200 -9.68 -17.56 -1.37
CA LYS A 200 -10.02 -18.97 -1.59
C LYS A 200 -11.25 -19.30 -0.76
N GLY A 201 -12.24 -19.95 -1.36
CA GLY A 201 -13.53 -20.24 -0.73
C GLY A 201 -14.53 -19.07 -0.73
N LEU A 202 -14.17 -17.92 -1.30
CA LEU A 202 -15.04 -16.74 -1.39
C LEU A 202 -14.89 -16.06 -2.77
N LEU A 203 -16.01 -15.79 -3.42
CA LEU A 203 -16.09 -14.96 -4.62
C LEU A 203 -16.53 -13.55 -4.24
N ILE A 204 -15.78 -12.56 -4.70
CA ILE A 204 -16.16 -11.15 -4.57
C ILE A 204 -16.90 -10.77 -5.86
N LEU A 205 -18.21 -10.51 -5.76
CA LEU A 205 -19.08 -10.40 -6.94
C LEU A 205 -18.70 -9.22 -7.83
N THR A 206 -18.24 -8.10 -7.27
CA THR A 206 -17.73 -6.96 -8.04
C THR A 206 -16.50 -7.33 -8.87
N LYS A 207 -15.59 -8.16 -8.34
CA LYS A 207 -14.44 -8.67 -9.12
C LYS A 207 -14.87 -9.60 -10.24
N VAL A 208 -15.94 -10.40 -10.04
CA VAL A 208 -16.51 -11.25 -11.08
C VAL A 208 -17.14 -10.39 -12.19
N GLU A 209 -17.90 -9.37 -11.81
CA GLU A 209 -18.48 -8.41 -12.75
C GLU A 209 -17.40 -7.69 -13.56
N ASP A 210 -16.35 -7.19 -12.90
CA ASP A 210 -15.20 -6.57 -13.56
C ASP A 210 -14.51 -7.52 -14.54
N PHE A 211 -14.32 -8.80 -14.15
CA PHE A 211 -13.75 -9.81 -15.04
C PHE A 211 -14.58 -10.02 -16.31
N ILE A 212 -15.91 -10.09 -16.17
CA ILE A 212 -16.85 -10.20 -17.30
C ILE A 212 -16.75 -8.96 -18.19
N VAL A 213 -16.82 -7.76 -17.61
CA VAL A 213 -16.75 -6.48 -18.33
C VAL A 213 -15.45 -6.37 -19.12
N GLN A 214 -14.31 -6.73 -18.51
CA GLN A 214 -13.01 -6.73 -19.21
C GLN A 214 -12.99 -7.73 -20.37
N GLY A 215 -13.62 -8.90 -20.22
CA GLY A 215 -13.77 -9.87 -21.30
C GLY A 215 -14.57 -9.35 -22.49
N PHE A 216 -15.61 -8.54 -22.27
CA PHE A 216 -16.33 -7.84 -23.34
C PHE A 216 -15.50 -6.72 -23.96
N LYS A 217 -14.78 -5.94 -23.13
CA LYS A 217 -13.94 -4.83 -23.59
C LYS A 217 -12.83 -5.31 -24.53
N GLN A 218 -12.23 -6.48 -24.27
CA GLN A 218 -11.25 -7.11 -25.15
C GLN A 218 -11.81 -7.46 -26.55
N ARG A 219 -13.13 -7.61 -26.68
CA ARG A 219 -13.84 -7.84 -27.95
C ARG A 219 -14.39 -6.55 -28.56
N GLY A 220 -14.03 -5.38 -28.02
CA GLY A 220 -14.54 -4.09 -28.45
C GLY A 220 -15.99 -3.80 -28.05
N ILE A 221 -16.53 -4.51 -27.05
CA ILE A 221 -17.91 -4.33 -26.58
C ILE A 221 -17.89 -3.62 -25.23
N THR A 222 -18.60 -2.50 -25.13
CA THR A 222 -18.88 -1.84 -23.84
C THR A 222 -20.11 -2.49 -23.23
N ALA A 223 -19.92 -3.17 -22.10
CA ALA A 223 -21.00 -3.83 -21.37
C ALA A 223 -20.93 -3.53 -19.87
N LYS A 224 -22.06 -3.68 -19.19
CA LYS A 224 -22.16 -3.76 -17.73
C LYS A 224 -22.49 -5.21 -17.36
N ALA A 225 -22.04 -5.66 -16.19
CA ALA A 225 -22.38 -6.95 -15.63
C ALA A 225 -23.03 -6.75 -14.25
N ASP A 226 -24.05 -7.55 -13.97
CA ASP A 226 -24.73 -7.66 -12.67
C ASP A 226 -24.81 -9.14 -12.30
N CYS A 227 -24.00 -9.51 -11.33
CA CYS A 227 -23.93 -10.84 -10.73
C CYS A 227 -24.61 -10.88 -9.35
N GLY A 228 -25.41 -9.86 -9.02
CA GLY A 228 -26.07 -9.69 -7.74
C GLY A 228 -25.24 -8.94 -6.69
N SER A 229 -24.18 -8.22 -7.10
CA SER A 229 -23.33 -7.46 -6.16
C SER A 229 -24.10 -6.37 -5.41
N SER A 230 -25.21 -5.89 -5.98
CA SER A 230 -26.11 -4.91 -5.37
C SER A 230 -26.87 -5.45 -4.15
N GLN A 231 -27.16 -6.75 -4.11
CA GLN A 231 -27.83 -7.39 -2.97
C GLN A 231 -26.82 -7.99 -1.99
N LYS A 232 -25.74 -8.61 -2.50
CA LYS A 232 -24.71 -9.24 -1.69
C LYS A 232 -23.35 -9.06 -2.38
N LYS A 233 -22.38 -8.46 -1.69
CA LYS A 233 -21.05 -8.18 -2.28
C LYS A 233 -20.22 -9.45 -2.54
N TYR A 234 -20.59 -10.58 -1.95
CA TYR A 234 -19.80 -11.81 -2.01
C TYR A 234 -20.67 -13.08 -2.09
N ARG A 235 -20.08 -14.19 -2.54
CA ARG A 235 -20.67 -15.54 -2.53
C ARG A 235 -19.64 -16.55 -2.06
N VAL A 236 -20.06 -17.63 -1.41
CA VAL A 236 -19.14 -18.74 -1.06
C VAL A 236 -18.72 -19.46 -2.34
N ALA A 237 -17.42 -19.70 -2.52
CA ALA A 237 -16.89 -20.38 -3.69
C ALA A 237 -16.94 -21.91 -3.46
N ILE A 238 -18.00 -22.55 -3.95
CA ILE A 238 -18.15 -24.00 -3.92
C ILE A 238 -17.86 -24.52 -5.32
N ALA A 239 -16.89 -25.44 -5.45
CA ALA A 239 -16.55 -26.03 -6.75
C ALA A 239 -17.80 -26.67 -7.38
N GLN A 240 -17.96 -26.49 -8.69
CA GLN A 240 -19.12 -26.87 -9.51
C GLN A 240 -20.42 -26.12 -9.22
N ASP A 241 -20.45 -25.18 -8.25
CA ASP A 241 -21.62 -24.31 -8.07
C ASP A 241 -21.80 -23.42 -9.31
N THR A 242 -23.04 -23.09 -9.60
CA THR A 242 -23.39 -22.24 -10.74
C THR A 242 -24.30 -21.10 -10.32
N PHE A 243 -24.08 -19.94 -10.92
CA PHE A 243 -24.93 -18.78 -10.73
C PHE A 243 -25.01 -17.97 -12.04
N GLN A 244 -25.96 -17.05 -12.10
CA GLN A 244 -26.23 -16.27 -13.29
C GLN A 244 -25.76 -14.83 -13.09
N CYS A 245 -25.14 -14.27 -14.14
CA CYS A 245 -24.90 -12.84 -14.24
C CYS A 245 -25.65 -12.29 -15.44
N LYS A 246 -26.32 -11.15 -15.27
CA LYS A 246 -26.91 -10.41 -16.37
C LYS A 246 -25.88 -9.44 -16.92
N THR A 247 -25.82 -9.33 -18.24
CA THR A 247 -24.94 -8.40 -18.93
C THR A 247 -25.76 -7.52 -19.85
N ALA A 248 -25.47 -6.23 -19.88
CA ALA A 248 -26.17 -5.27 -20.74
C ALA A 248 -25.14 -4.51 -21.58
N ASP A 249 -25.30 -4.50 -22.90
CA ASP A 249 -24.45 -3.68 -23.78
C ASP A 249 -24.90 -2.21 -23.82
N SER A 250 -24.15 -1.37 -24.52
CA SER A 250 -24.49 0.06 -24.68
C SER A 250 -25.79 0.32 -25.47
N LYS A 251 -26.35 -0.69 -26.15
CA LYS A 251 -27.62 -0.62 -26.88
C LYS A 251 -28.80 -1.10 -26.02
N GLY A 252 -28.54 -1.54 -24.79
CA GLY A 252 -29.56 -2.08 -23.88
C GLY A 252 -29.88 -3.55 -24.11
N ASN A 253 -29.12 -4.28 -24.95
CA ASN A 253 -29.33 -5.70 -25.13
C ASN A 253 -28.87 -6.44 -23.88
N VAL A 254 -29.78 -7.19 -23.26
CA VAL A 254 -29.48 -7.96 -22.04
C VAL A 254 -29.25 -9.43 -22.40
N LYS A 255 -28.15 -9.99 -21.90
CA LYS A 255 -27.84 -11.43 -21.96
C LYS A 255 -27.56 -11.98 -20.58
N THR A 256 -28.04 -13.19 -20.33
CA THR A 256 -27.72 -13.92 -19.11
C THR A 256 -26.56 -14.86 -19.37
N LEU A 257 -25.51 -14.77 -18.55
CA LEU A 257 -24.36 -15.66 -18.55
C LEU A 257 -24.47 -16.64 -17.39
N LYS A 258 -24.21 -17.92 -17.66
CA LYS A 258 -24.05 -18.95 -16.63
C LYS A 258 -22.58 -19.01 -16.22
N ILE A 259 -22.31 -18.67 -14.97
CA ILE A 259 -21.01 -18.76 -14.32
C ILE A 259 -20.94 -20.07 -13.57
N THR A 260 -19.87 -20.84 -13.79
CA THR A 260 -19.57 -22.09 -13.07
C THR A 260 -18.26 -21.91 -12.32
N VAL A 261 -18.26 -22.18 -11.02
CA VAL A 261 -17.06 -22.13 -10.19
C VAL A 261 -16.27 -23.40 -10.43
N LYS A 262 -15.07 -23.32 -11.02
CA LYS A 262 -14.27 -24.50 -11.35
C LYS A 262 -13.66 -25.14 -10.10
N ASP A 263 -13.17 -24.31 -9.19
CA ASP A 263 -12.44 -24.72 -7.98
C ASP A 263 -12.62 -23.71 -6.84
N ASN A 264 -12.05 -24.05 -5.70
CA ASN A 264 -12.06 -23.23 -4.50
C ASN A 264 -11.07 -22.04 -4.55
N GLU A 265 -10.25 -21.91 -5.60
CA GLU A 265 -9.39 -20.75 -5.81
C GLU A 265 -10.14 -19.59 -6.49
N GLY A 266 -11.42 -19.82 -6.82
CA GLY A 266 -12.27 -18.83 -7.47
C GLY A 266 -12.08 -18.79 -8.98
N ASN A 267 -11.48 -19.82 -9.59
CA ASN A 267 -11.43 -19.91 -11.04
C ASN A 267 -12.83 -20.15 -11.60
N LEU A 268 -13.20 -19.42 -12.65
CA LEU A 268 -14.54 -19.44 -13.22
C LEU A 268 -14.54 -19.99 -14.64
N HIS A 269 -15.62 -20.66 -15.00
CA HIS A 269 -16.01 -20.93 -16.38
C HIS A 269 -17.26 -20.11 -16.71
N ILE A 270 -17.26 -19.45 -17.85
CA ILE A 270 -18.38 -18.63 -18.31
C ILE A 270 -18.94 -19.28 -19.57
N SER A 271 -20.25 -19.52 -19.55
CA SER A 271 -21.02 -20.02 -20.69
C SER A 271 -22.20 -19.07 -20.93
N SER A 272 -22.57 -18.88 -22.20
CA SER A 272 -23.68 -18.03 -22.65
C SER A 272 -24.72 -18.85 -23.39
#